data_AF-A0A254NF26-F1
#
_entry.id   AF-A0A254NF26-F1
#
_cell.length_a   1.000
_cell.length_b   1.000
_cell.length_c   1.000
_cell.angle_alpha   90.00
_cell.angle_beta   90.00
_cell.angle_gamma   90.00
#
_symmetry.space_group_name_H-M   'P 1'
#
loop_
_entity.id
_entity.type
_entity.pdbx_description
1 polymer ?
#
loop_
_entity_poly.entity_id
_entity_poly.type
_entity_poly.pdbx_seq_one_letter_code
_entity_poly.pdbx_strand_id
1 'polypeptide(L)'
;MDKFARWSGVVYTALPKVHRVKLGQVHQLLAACFGHASYASFRDSDLQVLNQGARYVCFDEAAGLRRARCLGILITEAQWREAWMSLKPSGVSGGTWIIEAQAMELAARVTFEDASHPEIQTIKQSIGMGDGHWANSARCLDDIDAMPELLRFEVLGDVQAYGNDVSLSVPVAAELAFKRIGRRMYAAGELLDVVRRGAPREYEPDFEAEIYGMSED
;
A
#
# COMPACT_ATOMS: atom_id res chain seq x y z
N MET A 1 6.72 -19.91 -8.41
CA MET A 1 5.89 -20.33 -7.26
C MET A 1 4.81 -19.28 -7.07
N ASP A 2 3.54 -19.68 -6.92
CA ASP A 2 2.45 -18.72 -6.76
C ASP A 2 2.57 -17.96 -5.41
N LYS A 3 2.14 -16.68 -5.39
CA LYS A 3 2.28 -15.80 -4.21
C LYS A 3 1.54 -16.39 -3.00
N PHE A 4 0.37 -16.97 -3.22
CA PHE A 4 -0.47 -17.52 -2.16
C PHE A 4 0.18 -18.73 -1.48
N ALA A 5 0.74 -19.67 -2.23
CA ALA A 5 1.47 -20.82 -1.71
C ALA A 5 2.71 -20.38 -0.93
N ARG A 6 3.44 -19.38 -1.44
CA ARG A 6 4.58 -18.78 -0.72
C ARG A 6 4.13 -18.21 0.63
N TRP A 7 3.10 -17.37 0.64
CA TRP A 7 2.57 -16.75 1.86
C TRP A 7 2.00 -17.79 2.83
N SER A 8 1.33 -18.81 2.30
CA SER A 8 0.84 -19.95 3.08
C SER A 8 1.98 -20.69 3.76
N GLY A 9 3.10 -20.92 3.07
CA GLY A 9 4.30 -21.53 3.65
C GLY A 9 4.94 -20.71 4.77
N VAL A 10 5.00 -19.38 4.59
CA VAL A 10 5.51 -18.45 5.62
C VAL A 10 4.62 -18.49 6.86
N VAL A 11 3.31 -18.30 6.70
CA VAL A 11 2.34 -18.33 7.82
C VAL A 11 2.34 -19.69 8.50
N TYR A 12 2.37 -20.78 7.72
CA TYR A 12 2.43 -22.14 8.24
C TYR A 12 3.67 -22.38 9.11
N THR A 13 4.82 -21.80 8.73
CA THR A 13 6.08 -21.94 9.47
C THR A 13 6.11 -21.05 10.72
N ALA A 14 5.48 -19.88 10.66
CA ALA A 14 5.40 -18.94 11.76
C ALA A 14 4.37 -19.33 12.83
N LEU A 15 3.33 -20.10 12.46
CA LEU A 15 2.37 -20.59 13.44
C LEU A 15 3.01 -21.62 14.40
N PRO A 16 2.69 -21.58 15.70
CA PRO A 16 3.25 -22.52 16.67
C PRO A 16 2.96 -23.98 16.29
N LYS A 17 4.01 -24.80 16.25
CA LYS A 17 3.90 -26.25 15.98
C LYS A 17 3.06 -27.01 17.02
N VAL A 18 2.81 -26.38 18.17
CA VAL A 18 2.09 -26.94 19.32
C VAL A 18 0.67 -27.41 18.96
N HIS A 19 0.01 -26.79 17.97
CA HIS A 19 -1.39 -27.08 17.63
C HIS A 19 -1.61 -27.91 16.35
N ARG A 20 -0.54 -28.44 15.72
CA ARG A 20 -0.61 -29.29 14.50
C ARG A 20 -1.53 -28.71 13.39
N VAL A 21 -1.53 -27.39 13.20
CA VAL A 21 -2.23 -26.77 12.07
C VAL A 21 -1.69 -27.36 10.79
N LYS A 22 -2.55 -27.83 9.89
CA LYS A 22 -2.15 -28.36 8.58
C LYS A 22 -2.06 -27.24 7.55
N LEU A 23 -1.19 -27.38 6.55
CA LEU A 23 -1.07 -26.39 5.47
C LEU A 23 -2.41 -26.10 4.77
N GLY A 24 -3.22 -27.12 4.51
CA GLY A 24 -4.57 -26.94 3.94
C GLY A 24 -5.52 -26.12 4.81
N GLN A 25 -5.32 -26.11 6.14
CA GLN A 25 -6.07 -25.23 7.04
C GLN A 25 -5.56 -23.79 6.93
N VAL A 26 -4.25 -23.58 6.83
CA VAL A 26 -3.67 -22.24 6.57
C VAL A 26 -4.25 -21.63 5.29
N HIS A 27 -4.40 -22.43 4.23
CA HIS A 27 -5.07 -21.97 3.00
C HIS A 27 -6.50 -21.46 3.26
N GLN A 28 -7.25 -22.12 4.15
CA GLN A 28 -8.60 -21.67 4.51
C GLN A 28 -8.57 -20.38 5.32
N LEU A 29 -7.61 -20.23 6.24
CA LEU A 29 -7.47 -19.00 7.04
C LEU A 29 -7.14 -17.81 6.15
N LEU A 30 -6.14 -17.96 5.28
CA LEU A 30 -5.74 -16.89 4.36
C LEU A 30 -6.84 -16.56 3.35
N ALA A 31 -7.52 -17.56 2.78
CA ALA A 31 -8.67 -17.32 1.89
C ALA A 31 -9.78 -16.50 2.58
N ALA A 32 -10.01 -16.72 3.88
CA ALA A 32 -10.95 -15.91 4.66
C ALA A 32 -10.49 -14.45 4.80
N CYS A 33 -9.20 -14.20 4.98
CA CYS A 33 -8.64 -12.85 5.00
C CYS A 33 -8.79 -12.09 3.67
N PHE A 34 -8.87 -12.82 2.54
CA PHE A 34 -9.23 -12.26 1.23
C PHE A 34 -10.75 -12.07 1.04
N GLY A 35 -11.59 -12.44 2.01
CA GLY A 35 -13.04 -12.33 1.93
C GLY A 35 -13.74 -13.52 1.25
N HIS A 36 -13.11 -14.69 1.20
CA HIS A 36 -13.70 -15.92 0.65
C HIS A 36 -14.12 -16.90 1.74
N ALA A 37 -15.21 -17.61 1.50
CA ALA A 37 -15.68 -18.66 2.41
C ALA A 37 -14.80 -19.93 2.39
N SER A 38 -14.04 -20.15 1.32
CA SER A 38 -13.16 -21.31 1.16
C SER A 38 -11.97 -21.03 0.25
N TYR A 39 -10.92 -21.85 0.38
CA TYR A 39 -9.78 -21.81 -0.53
C TYR A 39 -10.16 -22.09 -2.00
N ALA A 40 -11.13 -22.98 -2.24
CA ALA A 40 -11.61 -23.26 -3.60
C ALA A 40 -12.22 -22.00 -4.24
N SER A 41 -13.09 -21.28 -3.51
CA SER A 41 -13.67 -20.02 -4.00
C SER A 41 -12.59 -18.98 -4.31
N PHE A 42 -11.58 -18.85 -3.45
CA PHE A 42 -10.45 -17.95 -3.70
C PHE A 42 -9.66 -18.34 -4.95
N ARG A 43 -9.35 -19.64 -5.09
CA ARG A 43 -8.60 -20.17 -6.23
C ARG A 43 -9.30 -19.87 -7.57
N ASP A 44 -10.61 -20.03 -7.60
CA ASP A 44 -11.39 -19.93 -8.82
C ASP A 44 -11.65 -18.47 -9.25
N SER A 45 -11.51 -17.50 -8.35
CA SER A 45 -11.81 -16.07 -8.64
C SER A 45 -10.62 -15.14 -8.53
N ASP A 46 -9.84 -15.25 -7.46
CA ASP A 46 -8.94 -14.18 -7.02
C ASP A 46 -7.46 -14.62 -7.04
N LEU A 47 -7.14 -15.91 -7.13
CA LEU A 47 -5.75 -16.38 -7.14
C LEU A 47 -4.96 -15.85 -8.36
N GLN A 48 -5.57 -15.83 -9.54
CA GLN A 48 -4.90 -15.28 -10.72
C GLN A 48 -4.65 -13.77 -10.57
N VAL A 49 -5.65 -13.04 -10.08
CA VAL A 49 -5.58 -11.60 -9.80
C VAL A 49 -4.44 -11.28 -8.84
N LEU A 50 -4.33 -12.04 -7.75
CA LEU A 50 -3.25 -11.89 -6.77
C LEU A 50 -1.87 -12.03 -7.42
N ASN A 51 -1.71 -13.05 -8.28
CA ASN A 51 -0.43 -13.35 -8.91
C ASN A 51 -0.03 -12.32 -9.97
N GLN A 52 -1.00 -11.75 -10.71
CA GLN A 52 -0.72 -10.97 -11.92
C GLN A 52 -0.95 -9.45 -11.78
N GLY A 53 -1.84 -8.98 -10.90
CA GLY A 53 -2.31 -7.59 -10.95
C GLY A 53 -2.42 -6.87 -9.60
N ALA A 54 -2.44 -7.57 -8.48
CA ALA A 54 -2.63 -6.93 -7.18
C ALA A 54 -1.38 -6.19 -6.70
N ARG A 55 -1.49 -4.85 -6.60
CA ARG A 55 -0.50 -4.01 -5.93
C ARG A 55 -0.79 -3.90 -4.44
N TYR A 56 -2.07 -3.78 -4.06
CA TYR A 56 -2.48 -3.70 -2.66
C TYR A 56 -3.47 -4.81 -2.33
N VAL A 57 -3.28 -5.43 -1.18
CA VAL A 57 -4.17 -6.46 -0.62
C VAL A 57 -4.61 -5.98 0.76
N CYS A 58 -5.89 -5.66 0.90
CA CYS A 58 -6.50 -5.18 2.14
C CYS A 58 -6.93 -6.37 3.01
N PHE A 59 -6.00 -6.96 3.74
CA PHE A 59 -6.24 -8.19 4.51
C PHE A 59 -7.21 -7.94 5.68
N ASP A 60 -8.25 -8.77 5.82
CA ASP A 60 -9.04 -8.83 7.06
C ASP A 60 -8.41 -9.88 7.99
N GLU A 61 -7.50 -9.43 8.86
CA GLU A 61 -6.85 -10.29 9.85
C GLU A 61 -7.87 -11.00 10.75
N ALA A 62 -8.94 -10.30 11.14
CA ALA A 62 -9.96 -10.83 12.02
C ALA A 62 -10.78 -11.95 11.34
N ALA A 63 -10.97 -11.90 10.01
CA ALA A 63 -11.60 -13.00 9.28
C ALA A 63 -10.81 -14.31 9.38
N GLY A 64 -9.48 -14.25 9.36
CA GLY A 64 -8.61 -15.42 9.55
C GLY A 64 -8.82 -16.06 10.91
N LEU A 65 -8.84 -15.25 11.97
CA LEU A 65 -9.12 -15.72 13.34
C LEU A 65 -10.53 -16.28 13.50
N ARG A 66 -11.55 -15.62 12.93
CA ARG A 66 -12.93 -16.15 12.93
C ARG A 66 -12.99 -17.51 12.22
N ARG A 67 -12.30 -17.64 11.08
CA ARG A 67 -12.22 -18.90 10.34
C ARG A 67 -11.52 -19.99 11.13
N ALA A 68 -10.45 -19.68 11.85
CA ALA A 68 -9.77 -20.64 12.73
C ALA A 68 -10.72 -21.20 13.78
N ARG A 69 -11.52 -20.34 14.44
CA ARG A 69 -12.54 -20.76 15.41
C ARG A 69 -13.59 -21.68 14.78
N CYS A 70 -14.11 -21.34 13.60
CA CYS A 70 -15.06 -22.19 12.88
C CYS A 70 -14.50 -23.57 12.51
N LEU A 71 -13.19 -23.66 12.28
CA LEU A 71 -12.50 -24.91 11.96
C LEU A 71 -12.01 -25.68 13.20
N GLY A 72 -12.32 -25.19 14.41
CA GLY A 72 -11.86 -25.79 15.66
C GLY A 72 -10.35 -25.67 15.88
N ILE A 73 -9.71 -24.70 15.24
CA ILE A 73 -8.27 -24.46 15.34
C ILE A 73 -8.01 -23.47 16.47
N LEU A 74 -7.27 -23.91 17.48
CA LEU A 74 -6.88 -23.08 18.61
C LEU A 74 -5.64 -22.26 18.26
N ILE A 75 -5.85 -21.02 17.82
CA ILE A 75 -4.82 -20.01 17.61
C ILE A 75 -5.22 -18.76 18.38
N THR A 76 -4.32 -18.21 19.19
CA THR A 76 -4.54 -16.94 19.88
C THR A 76 -4.37 -15.75 18.94
N GLU A 77 -4.94 -14.60 19.27
CA GLU A 77 -4.76 -13.38 18.48
C GLU A 77 -3.28 -13.01 18.34
N ALA A 78 -2.49 -13.14 19.41
CA ALA A 78 -1.05 -12.86 19.39
C ALA A 78 -0.30 -13.77 18.41
N GLN A 79 -0.59 -15.08 18.43
CA GLN A 79 0.02 -16.05 17.51
C GLN A 79 -0.35 -15.76 16.05
N TRP A 80 -1.60 -15.38 15.80
CA TRP A 80 -2.04 -15.01 14.45
C TRP A 80 -1.37 -13.72 13.98
N ARG A 81 -1.31 -12.71 14.84
CA ARG A 81 -0.63 -11.43 14.55
C ARG A 81 0.84 -11.64 14.24
N GLU A 82 1.55 -12.50 14.97
CA GLU A 82 2.95 -12.84 14.68
C GLU A 82 3.13 -13.50 13.31
N ALA A 83 2.29 -14.51 13.01
CA ALA A 83 2.31 -15.19 11.71
C ALA A 83 1.97 -14.25 10.55
N TRP A 84 1.07 -13.30 10.78
CA TRP A 84 0.73 -12.24 9.84
C TRP A 84 1.89 -11.27 9.61
N MET A 85 2.51 -10.76 10.68
CA MET A 85 3.64 -9.83 10.60
C MET A 85 4.82 -10.40 9.80
N SER A 86 4.96 -11.73 9.76
CA SER A 86 5.95 -12.44 8.95
C SER A 86 5.75 -12.27 7.43
N LEU A 87 4.58 -11.80 6.98
CA LEU A 87 4.30 -11.50 5.57
C LEU A 87 4.67 -10.07 5.14
N LYS A 88 4.89 -9.15 6.09
CA LYS A 88 5.19 -7.74 5.81
C LYS A 88 6.59 -7.43 5.25
N PRO A 89 7.67 -8.20 5.52
CA PRO A 89 8.98 -7.90 4.95
C PRO A 89 8.97 -7.87 3.41
N SER A 90 9.63 -6.85 2.83
CA SER A 90 9.58 -6.48 1.40
C SER A 90 9.92 -7.63 0.42
N GLY A 91 10.71 -8.61 0.85
CA GLY A 91 11.07 -9.80 0.04
C GLY A 91 9.99 -10.89 -0.02
N VAL A 92 9.05 -10.93 0.94
CA VAL A 92 8.02 -11.98 1.01
C VAL A 92 6.80 -11.61 0.15
N SER A 93 6.49 -10.33 0.07
CA SER A 93 5.31 -9.83 -0.62
C SER A 93 5.55 -9.53 -2.12
N GLY A 94 6.82 -9.42 -2.55
CA GLY A 94 7.23 -9.42 -3.95
C GLY A 94 6.62 -8.28 -4.79
N GLY A 95 6.61 -7.07 -4.22
CA GLY A 95 6.02 -5.88 -4.85
C GLY A 95 4.52 -5.71 -4.63
N THR A 96 3.84 -6.67 -3.99
CA THR A 96 2.48 -6.49 -3.47
C THR A 96 2.55 -6.00 -2.04
N TRP A 97 1.70 -5.05 -1.67
CA TRP A 97 1.61 -4.51 -0.32
C TRP A 97 0.44 -5.18 0.38
N ILE A 98 0.71 -5.90 1.47
CA ILE A 98 -0.35 -6.47 2.29
C ILE A 98 -0.55 -5.56 3.48
N ILE A 99 -1.71 -4.93 3.51
CA ILE A 99 -2.00 -3.78 4.37
C ILE A 99 -3.39 -3.92 4.98
N GLU A 100 -3.60 -3.21 6.08
CA GLU A 100 -4.94 -2.96 6.58
C GLU A 100 -5.63 -1.94 5.66
N ALA A 101 -6.97 -1.99 5.60
CA ALA A 101 -7.74 -1.09 4.73
C ALA A 101 -7.39 0.37 5.03
N GLN A 102 -7.37 0.76 6.31
CA GLN A 102 -7.09 2.12 6.76
C GLN A 102 -5.69 2.62 6.35
N ALA A 103 -4.74 1.72 6.10
CA ALA A 103 -3.40 2.09 5.65
C ALA A 103 -3.33 2.50 4.16
N MET A 104 -4.43 2.43 3.42
CA MET A 104 -4.50 2.93 2.03
C MET A 104 -4.25 4.44 1.92
N GLU A 105 -4.46 5.22 2.99
CA GLU A 105 -4.08 6.64 2.99
C GLU A 105 -2.57 6.84 2.78
N LEU A 106 -1.75 6.01 3.41
CA LEU A 106 -0.31 6.01 3.17
C LEU A 106 0.02 5.59 1.74
N ALA A 107 -0.70 4.61 1.19
CA ALA A 107 -0.54 4.21 -0.20
C ALA A 107 -0.88 5.34 -1.18
N ALA A 108 -1.91 6.14 -0.89
CA ALA A 108 -2.27 7.32 -1.69
C ALA A 108 -1.17 8.38 -1.67
N ARG A 109 -0.57 8.64 -0.50
CA ARG A 109 0.57 9.57 -0.34
C ARG A 109 1.78 9.12 -1.16
N VAL A 110 2.19 7.87 -1.01
CA VAL A 110 3.31 7.30 -1.77
C VAL A 110 3.03 7.30 -3.27
N THR A 111 1.79 6.97 -3.67
CA THR A 111 1.42 7.03 -5.10
C THR A 111 1.51 8.44 -5.65
N PHE A 112 1.11 9.45 -4.88
CA PHE A 112 1.31 10.85 -5.26
C PHE A 112 2.79 11.16 -5.41
N GLU A 113 3.62 10.87 -4.40
CA GLU A 113 5.06 11.17 -4.39
C GLU A 113 5.84 10.49 -5.54
N ASP A 114 5.44 9.26 -5.91
CA ASP A 114 6.03 8.49 -7.00
C ASP A 114 5.44 8.84 -8.39
N ALA A 115 4.43 9.70 -8.48
CA ALA A 115 3.70 9.93 -9.72
C ALA A 115 4.52 10.71 -10.76
N SER A 116 4.45 10.26 -12.01
CA SER A 116 4.89 11.02 -13.17
C SER A 116 3.67 11.51 -13.96
N HIS A 117 3.08 12.62 -13.51
CA HIS A 117 1.88 13.20 -14.11
C HIS A 117 2.19 14.50 -14.86
N PRO A 118 1.63 14.73 -16.07
CA PRO A 118 1.92 15.91 -16.88
C PRO A 118 1.69 17.24 -16.15
N GLU A 119 0.59 17.35 -15.41
CA GLU A 119 0.25 18.58 -14.68
C GLU A 119 1.27 18.92 -13.58
N ILE A 120 1.84 17.90 -12.92
CA ILE A 120 2.92 18.11 -11.94
C ILE A 120 4.15 18.69 -12.64
N GLN A 121 4.47 18.19 -13.83
CA GLN A 121 5.60 18.70 -14.62
C GLN A 121 5.35 20.13 -15.11
N THR A 122 4.13 20.44 -15.53
CA THR A 122 3.72 21.80 -15.90
C THR A 122 3.86 22.77 -14.73
N ILE A 123 3.42 22.36 -13.52
CA ILE A 123 3.59 23.17 -12.31
C ILE A 123 5.08 23.39 -12.03
N LYS A 124 5.91 22.33 -12.02
CA LYS A 124 7.37 22.43 -11.81
C LYS A 124 8.01 23.44 -12.76
N GLN A 125 7.75 23.30 -14.06
CA GLN A 125 8.31 24.19 -15.09
C GLN A 125 7.84 25.65 -14.96
N SER A 126 6.66 25.88 -14.38
CA SER A 126 6.14 27.24 -14.18
C SER A 126 6.83 28.01 -13.04
N ILE A 127 7.54 27.32 -12.15
CA ILE A 127 8.16 27.92 -10.96
C ILE A 127 9.68 27.75 -10.91
N GLY A 128 10.30 26.86 -11.69
CA GLY A 128 11.75 26.69 -11.73
C GLY A 128 12.23 25.41 -12.40
N MET A 129 13.44 24.98 -12.03
CA MET A 129 13.98 23.67 -12.37
C MET A 129 13.33 22.61 -11.47
N GLY A 130 12.56 21.69 -12.07
CA GLY A 130 11.78 20.72 -11.30
C GLY A 130 12.63 19.86 -10.36
N ASP A 131 12.13 19.70 -9.13
CA ASP A 131 12.72 18.86 -8.08
C ASP A 131 11.77 17.69 -7.80
N GLY A 132 11.17 17.65 -6.61
CA GLY A 132 10.24 16.64 -6.15
C GLY A 132 8.79 17.12 -6.01
N HIS A 133 8.01 16.30 -5.34
CA HIS A 133 6.71 16.65 -4.82
C HIS A 133 6.42 15.75 -3.62
N TRP A 134 5.76 16.29 -2.60
CA TRP A 134 5.58 15.62 -1.32
C TRP A 134 4.14 15.66 -0.85
N ALA A 135 3.65 14.57 -0.25
CA ALA A 135 2.30 14.51 0.29
C ALA A 135 2.29 14.90 1.77
N ASN A 136 1.54 15.95 2.11
CA ASN A 136 1.32 16.39 3.50
C ASN A 136 0.24 15.57 4.19
N SER A 137 -0.84 15.28 3.47
CA SER A 137 -1.97 14.52 3.99
C SER A 137 -2.74 13.81 2.89
N ALA A 138 -3.44 12.74 3.25
CA ALA A 138 -4.39 12.07 2.38
C ALA A 138 -5.71 11.87 3.14
N ARG A 139 -6.82 11.90 2.42
CA ARG A 139 -8.15 11.62 2.97
C ARG A 139 -8.92 10.72 2.02
N CYS A 140 -9.45 9.63 2.55
CA CYS A 140 -10.36 8.76 1.80
C CYS A 140 -11.67 9.49 1.48
N LEU A 141 -12.08 9.48 0.21
CA LEU A 141 -13.33 10.09 -0.25
C LEU A 141 -14.51 9.10 -0.24
N ASP A 142 -14.21 7.80 -0.16
CA ASP A 142 -15.19 6.73 -0.19
C ASP A 142 -15.18 5.92 1.13
N ASP A 143 -16.18 5.05 1.33
CA ASP A 143 -16.18 4.10 2.44
C ASP A 143 -15.23 2.93 2.13
N ILE A 144 -14.07 2.92 2.80
CA ILE A 144 -13.03 1.94 2.53
C ILE A 144 -13.41 0.52 2.95
N ASP A 145 -14.21 0.38 4.00
CA ASP A 145 -14.61 -0.93 4.53
C ASP A 145 -15.62 -1.62 3.60
N ALA A 146 -16.38 -0.83 2.83
CA ALA A 146 -17.26 -1.32 1.77
C ALA A 146 -16.52 -1.89 0.54
N MET A 147 -15.21 -1.67 0.43
CA MET A 147 -14.38 -2.13 -0.70
C MET A 147 -14.98 -1.72 -2.08
N PRO A 148 -15.11 -0.41 -2.36
CA PRO A 148 -15.73 0.08 -3.60
C PRO A 148 -14.97 -0.37 -4.86
N GLU A 149 -15.61 -0.33 -6.02
CA GLU A 149 -14.95 -0.65 -7.30
C GLU A 149 -13.81 0.30 -7.63
N LEU A 150 -13.95 1.56 -7.22
CA LEU A 150 -12.95 2.60 -7.33
C LEU A 150 -12.84 3.26 -5.95
N LEU A 151 -11.68 3.15 -5.32
CA LEU A 151 -11.39 3.76 -4.02
C LEU A 151 -10.60 5.03 -4.24
N ARG A 152 -11.17 6.19 -3.88
CA ARG A 152 -10.61 7.50 -4.18
C ARG A 152 -10.08 8.20 -2.95
N PHE A 153 -9.04 8.99 -3.17
CA PHE A 153 -8.39 9.80 -2.16
C PHE A 153 -8.17 11.21 -2.69
N GLU A 154 -8.36 12.19 -1.81
CA GLU A 154 -7.80 13.51 -1.99
C GLU A 154 -6.46 13.57 -1.25
N VAL A 155 -5.40 13.96 -1.93
CA VAL A 155 -4.08 14.19 -1.36
C VAL A 155 -3.77 15.68 -1.42
N LEU A 156 -3.40 16.24 -0.27
CA LEU A 156 -2.84 17.59 -0.20
C LEU A 156 -1.33 17.47 -0.08
N GLY A 157 -0.63 18.23 -0.90
CA GLY A 157 0.83 18.18 -0.97
C GLY A 157 1.40 19.43 -1.59
N ASP A 158 2.70 19.37 -1.89
CA ASP A 158 3.45 20.45 -2.48
C ASP A 158 4.24 19.94 -3.68
N VAL A 159 4.26 20.72 -4.76
CA VAL A 159 5.14 20.49 -5.92
C VAL A 159 6.32 21.44 -5.81
N GLN A 160 7.54 20.90 -5.88
CA GLN A 160 8.77 21.61 -5.58
C GLN A 160 9.63 21.84 -6.83
N ALA A 161 10.32 22.97 -6.86
CA ALA A 161 11.32 23.30 -7.86
C ALA A 161 12.41 24.20 -7.28
N TYR A 162 13.61 24.06 -7.83
CA TYR A 162 14.72 24.97 -7.57
C TYR A 162 14.61 26.19 -8.49
N GLY A 163 14.55 27.37 -7.90
CA GLY A 163 14.78 28.63 -8.60
C GLY A 163 16.26 29.00 -8.64
N ASN A 164 16.60 30.11 -9.30
CA ASN A 164 17.98 30.57 -9.40
C ASN A 164 18.57 31.03 -8.05
N ASP A 165 17.75 31.64 -7.18
CA ASP A 165 18.17 32.21 -5.90
C ASP A 165 17.41 31.63 -4.69
N VAL A 166 16.22 31.04 -4.90
CA VAL A 166 15.35 30.50 -3.85
C VAL A 166 14.70 29.20 -4.32
N SER A 167 14.39 28.30 -3.38
CA SER A 167 13.62 27.09 -3.66
C SER A 167 12.14 27.36 -3.46
N LEU A 168 11.30 26.95 -4.41
CA LEU A 168 9.88 27.26 -4.45
C LEU A 168 9.02 26.01 -4.40
N SER A 169 7.95 26.06 -3.60
CA SER A 169 6.91 25.05 -3.52
C SER A 169 5.56 25.64 -3.90
N VAL A 170 4.72 24.83 -4.56
CA VAL A 170 3.34 25.18 -4.89
C VAL A 170 2.40 24.19 -4.21
N PRO A 171 1.49 24.65 -3.33
CA PRO A 171 0.53 23.76 -2.71
C PRO A 171 -0.49 23.27 -3.74
N VAL A 172 -0.74 21.97 -3.74
CA VAL A 172 -1.65 21.28 -4.65
C VAL A 172 -2.63 20.40 -3.88
N ALA A 173 -3.78 20.17 -4.50
CA ALA A 173 -4.69 19.08 -4.15
C ALA A 173 -4.77 18.13 -5.35
N ALA A 174 -4.63 16.84 -5.11
CA ALA A 174 -4.67 15.83 -6.14
C ALA A 174 -5.72 14.77 -5.82
N GLU A 175 -6.41 14.27 -6.84
CA GLU A 175 -7.32 13.14 -6.73
C GLU A 175 -6.63 11.89 -7.24
N LEU A 176 -6.62 10.83 -6.42
CA LEU A 176 -6.08 9.52 -6.77
C LEU A 176 -7.17 8.48 -6.69
N ALA A 177 -7.03 7.43 -7.49
CA ALA A 177 -7.92 6.30 -7.44
C ALA A 177 -7.19 4.96 -7.50
N PHE A 178 -7.75 3.99 -6.77
CA PHE A 178 -7.32 2.61 -6.77
C PHE A 178 -8.47 1.75 -7.29
N LYS A 179 -8.27 1.09 -8.45
CA LYS A 179 -9.28 0.21 -9.03
C LYS A 179 -9.28 -1.13 -8.32
N ARG A 180 -10.45 -1.56 -7.83
CA ARG A 180 -10.62 -2.89 -7.24
C ARG A 180 -10.57 -3.94 -8.33
N ILE A 181 -9.74 -4.96 -8.12
CA ILE A 181 -9.52 -6.04 -9.09
C ILE A 181 -9.82 -7.43 -8.52
N GLY A 182 -10.15 -7.51 -7.23
CA GLY A 182 -10.65 -8.71 -6.57
C GLY A 182 -11.52 -8.35 -5.37
N ARG A 183 -11.84 -9.30 -4.50
CA ARG A 183 -12.71 -9.02 -3.33
C ARG A 183 -12.09 -8.02 -2.37
N ARG A 184 -10.79 -8.19 -2.09
CA ARG A 184 -10.02 -7.36 -1.14
C ARG A 184 -8.68 -6.90 -1.71
N MET A 185 -8.65 -6.62 -3.02
CA MET A 185 -7.43 -6.31 -3.75
C MET A 185 -7.62 -5.13 -4.69
N TYR A 186 -6.64 -4.23 -4.68
CA TYR A 186 -6.56 -3.08 -5.57
C TYR A 186 -5.33 -3.17 -6.48
N ALA A 187 -5.49 -2.63 -7.69
CA ALA A 187 -4.39 -2.36 -8.60
C ALA A 187 -3.48 -1.23 -8.06
N ALA A 188 -2.42 -0.88 -8.80
CA ALA A 188 -1.65 0.31 -8.51
C ALA A 188 -2.54 1.56 -8.55
N GLY A 189 -2.20 2.56 -7.75
CA GLY A 189 -2.93 3.82 -7.74
C GLY A 189 -2.65 4.62 -9.02
N GLU A 190 -3.64 5.38 -9.44
CA GLU A 190 -3.57 6.29 -10.57
C GLU A 190 -3.89 7.70 -10.10
N LEU A 191 -3.06 8.66 -10.50
CA LEU A 191 -3.34 10.08 -10.30
C LEU A 191 -4.32 10.54 -11.37
N LEU A 192 -5.51 10.96 -10.95
CA LEU A 192 -6.60 11.35 -11.85
C LEU A 192 -6.54 12.84 -12.19
N ASP A 193 -6.26 13.68 -11.19
CA ASP A 193 -6.25 15.13 -11.33
C ASP A 193 -5.29 15.77 -10.33
N VAL A 194 -4.77 16.95 -10.67
CA VAL A 194 -3.91 17.78 -9.82
C VAL A 194 -4.28 19.23 -10.00
N VAL A 195 -4.69 19.88 -8.92
CA VAL A 195 -5.13 21.28 -8.91
C VAL A 195 -4.24 22.11 -8.00
N ARG A 196 -3.72 23.20 -8.54
CA ARG A 196 -3.01 24.22 -7.77
C ARG A 196 -3.95 24.92 -6.78
N ARG A 197 -3.56 24.98 -5.50
CA ARG A 197 -4.36 25.57 -4.41
C ARG A 197 -3.85 26.92 -3.92
N GLY A 198 -2.71 27.41 -4.42
CA GLY A 198 -2.16 28.70 -3.97
C GLY A 198 -1.01 29.24 -4.79
N ALA A 199 -0.54 30.42 -4.40
CA ALA A 199 0.69 31.02 -4.93
C ALA A 199 1.93 30.20 -4.53
N PRO A 200 3.04 30.28 -5.30
CA PRO A 200 4.29 29.64 -4.92
C PRO A 200 4.81 30.26 -3.63
N ARG A 201 5.51 29.48 -2.82
CA ARG A 201 6.08 29.87 -1.54
C ARG A 201 7.51 29.42 -1.47
N GLU A 202 8.34 30.14 -0.74
CA GLU A 202 9.70 29.70 -0.46
C GLU A 202 9.68 28.51 0.51
N TYR A 203 10.56 27.54 0.28
CA TYR A 203 10.86 26.48 1.22
C TYR A 203 12.37 26.31 1.35
N GLU A 204 12.83 25.87 2.51
CA GLU A 204 14.20 25.40 2.68
C GLU A 204 14.24 23.92 2.29
N PRO A 205 15.05 23.52 1.29
CA PRO A 205 15.25 22.12 1.01
C PRO A 205 15.94 21.47 2.20
N ASP A 206 15.44 20.31 2.63
CA ASP A 206 16.17 19.45 3.56
C ASP A 206 17.38 18.87 2.82
N PHE A 207 18.48 19.64 2.79
CA PHE A 207 19.78 19.10 2.42
C PHE A 207 20.20 18.18 3.57
N GLU A 208 19.98 16.87 3.43
CA GLU A 208 20.82 15.91 4.12
C GLU A 208 22.24 16.23 3.68
N ALA A 209 23.03 16.83 4.58
CA ALA A 209 24.44 17.08 4.32
C ALA A 209 25.04 15.73 3.94
N GLU A 210 25.33 15.55 2.64
CA GLU A 210 26.15 14.45 2.18
C GLU A 210 27.41 14.51 3.04
N ILE A 211 27.57 13.52 3.93
CA ILE A 211 28.82 13.26 4.62
C ILE A 211 29.75 12.69 3.53
N TYR A 212 30.13 13.55 2.58
CA TYR A 212 31.35 13.38 1.81
C TYR A 212 32.45 13.57 2.84
N GLY A 213 32.98 12.43 3.30
CA GLY A 213 34.23 12.38 4.02
C GLY A 213 35.29 13.08 3.18
N MET A 214 35.52 14.36 3.49
CA MET A 214 36.78 15.04 3.28
C MET A 214 37.80 14.31 4.14
N SER A 215 38.30 13.17 3.67
CA SER A 215 39.64 12.76 4.02
C SER A 215 40.57 13.54 3.11
N GLU A 216 41.00 14.71 3.58
CA GLU A 216 42.24 15.32 3.11
C GLU A 216 43.15 15.50 4.33
N ASP A 217 44.24 14.73 4.26
CA ASP A 217 45.54 14.76 4.96
C ASP A 217 45.62 14.56 6.48
#